data_AF-D2BAB6-F1
#
_entry.id   AF-D2BAB6-F1
#
_cell.length_a   1.000
_cell.length_b   1.000
_cell.length_c   1.000
_cell.angle_alpha   90.00
_cell.angle_beta   90.00
_cell.angle_gamma   90.00
#
_symmetry.space_group_name_H-M   'P 1'
#
loop_
_entity.id
_entity.type
_entity.pdbx_description
1 polymer ?
#
loop_
_entity_poly.entity_id
_entity_poly.type
_entity_poly.pdbx_seq_one_letter_code
_entity_poly.pdbx_strand_id
1 'polypeptide(L)'
;MATSASPAHAAPANVLTVQQESADAPRCGFFINQVRETRFAVYGHCGPTTVLVHVDVSGGGSTNDYHLCVGPGNTLLGYYGNILNAYYIGGAGCRRGDRTGHTPH
;
A
#
# COMPACT_ATOMS: atom_id res chain seq x y z
N MET A 1 67.44 22.91 -0.87
CA MET A 1 66.66 21.67 -0.96
C MET A 1 65.75 21.57 0.27
N ALA A 2 64.60 20.91 0.10
CA ALA A 2 63.58 20.54 1.09
C ALA A 2 62.41 21.52 1.35
N THR A 3 61.33 21.19 0.63
CA THR A 3 59.89 21.41 0.83
C THR A 3 59.41 21.41 2.29
N SER A 4 58.33 22.13 2.58
CA SER A 4 57.11 21.52 3.14
C SER A 4 55.90 22.46 3.01
N ALA A 5 55.02 22.16 2.05
CA ALA A 5 53.65 22.63 2.05
C ALA A 5 52.86 21.84 3.11
N SER A 6 52.18 22.52 4.02
CA SER A 6 51.26 21.89 4.98
C SER A 6 49.82 21.93 4.44
N PRO A 7 49.07 20.81 4.51
CA PRO A 7 47.76 20.66 3.89
C PRO A 7 46.65 21.36 4.67
N ALA A 8 45.68 21.92 3.93
CA ALA A 8 44.42 22.39 4.44
C ALA A 8 43.63 21.23 5.06
N HIS A 9 43.22 21.39 6.32
CA HIS A 9 42.29 20.48 6.99
C HIS A 9 40.89 20.70 6.39
N ALA A 10 40.46 19.79 5.51
CA ALA A 10 39.07 19.70 5.10
C ALA A 10 38.24 19.24 6.31
N ALA A 11 37.32 20.07 6.76
CA ALA A 11 36.33 19.70 7.78
C ALA A 11 35.50 18.50 7.26
N PRO A 12 35.14 17.54 8.12
CA PRO A 12 34.31 16.42 7.71
C PRO A 12 32.96 16.95 7.24
N ALA A 13 32.55 16.51 6.04
CA ALA A 13 31.22 16.73 5.51
C ALA A 13 30.21 16.28 6.56
N ASN A 14 29.33 17.19 6.95
CA ASN A 14 28.18 16.95 7.78
C ASN A 14 27.26 15.99 6.99
N VAL A 15 27.46 14.69 7.15
CA VAL A 15 26.61 13.67 6.55
C VAL A 15 25.26 13.84 7.23
N LEU A 16 24.34 14.50 6.53
CA LEU A 16 22.93 14.47 6.89
C LEU A 16 22.53 13.01 7.03
N THR A 17 22.26 12.62 8.26
CA THR A 17 21.61 11.36 8.59
C THR A 17 20.25 11.40 7.89
N VAL A 18 20.16 10.75 6.73
CA VAL A 18 18.87 10.40 6.15
C VAL A 18 18.26 9.42 7.15
N GLN A 19 17.33 9.91 7.97
CA GLN A 19 16.36 9.05 8.61
C GLN A 19 15.63 8.35 7.47
N GLN A 20 16.09 7.15 7.11
CA GLN A 20 15.35 6.26 6.24
C GLN A 20 14.01 6.06 6.92
N GLU A 21 12.98 6.65 6.31
CA GLU A 21 11.58 6.42 6.62
C GLU A 21 11.40 4.93 6.88
N SER A 22 10.97 4.62 8.10
CA SER A 22 10.55 3.28 8.49
C SER A 22 9.64 2.77 7.38
N ALA A 23 10.01 1.65 6.76
CA ALA A 23 9.03 0.87 6.02
C ALA A 23 7.94 0.54 7.03
N ASP A 24 6.83 1.30 6.98
CA ASP A 24 5.62 1.08 7.77
C ASP A 24 5.34 -0.43 7.71
N ALA A 25 5.35 -1.10 8.86
CA ALA A 25 5.13 -2.53 8.92
C ALA A 25 3.90 -2.84 8.06
N PRO A 26 3.98 -3.79 7.10
CA PRO A 26 2.94 -3.93 6.11
C PRO A 26 1.61 -4.15 6.81
N ARG A 27 0.72 -3.16 6.71
CA ARG A 27 -0.61 -3.23 7.30
C ARG A 27 -1.42 -4.22 6.50
N CYS A 28 -1.56 -5.43 7.02
CA CYS A 28 -2.36 -6.47 6.39
C CYS A 28 -3.86 -6.19 6.61
N GLY A 29 -4.69 -6.54 5.63
CA GLY A 29 -6.13 -6.32 5.67
C GLY A 29 -6.55 -4.94 5.16
N PHE A 30 -7.80 -4.58 5.43
CA PHE A 30 -8.37 -3.29 5.04
C PHE A 30 -7.95 -2.19 6.00
N PHE A 31 -7.48 -1.07 5.45
CA PHE A 31 -7.15 0.12 6.21
C PHE A 31 -7.36 1.38 5.39
N ILE A 32 -7.50 2.51 6.09
CA ILE A 32 -7.63 3.81 5.47
C ILE A 32 -6.28 4.51 5.49
N ASN A 33 -5.78 4.84 4.31
CA ASN A 33 -4.57 5.63 4.14
C ASN A 33 -4.94 7.08 3.88
N GLN A 34 -4.37 8.01 4.65
CA GLN A 34 -4.58 9.44 4.45
C GLN A 34 -3.34 10.04 3.79
N VAL A 35 -3.53 10.62 2.60
CA VAL A 35 -2.49 11.37 1.90
C VAL A 35 -2.94 12.81 1.81
N ARG A 36 -2.29 13.69 2.56
CA ARG A 36 -2.71 15.09 2.77
C ARG A 36 -4.12 15.14 3.38
N GLU A 37 -5.08 15.68 2.64
CA GLU A 37 -6.49 15.84 3.04
C GLU A 37 -7.38 14.72 2.46
N THR A 38 -6.81 13.82 1.66
CA THR A 38 -7.54 12.80 0.91
C THR A 38 -7.40 11.44 1.60
N ARG A 39 -8.53 10.75 1.84
CA ARG A 39 -8.57 9.42 2.45
C ARG A 39 -8.86 8.36 1.40
N PHE A 40 -8.04 7.32 1.39
CA PHE A 40 -8.12 6.20 0.45
C PHE A 40 -8.34 4.89 1.20
N ALA A 41 -9.23 4.06 0.64
CA ALA A 41 -9.39 2.68 1.05
C ALA A 41 -8.29 1.82 0.41
N VAL A 42 -7.56 1.08 1.23
CA VAL A 42 -6.46 0.22 0.81
C VAL A 42 -6.63 -1.15 1.43
N TYR A 43 -6.25 -2.18 0.68
CA TYR A 43 -6.12 -3.54 1.21
C TYR A 43 -4.68 -4.01 1.11
N GLY A 44 -4.05 -4.32 2.24
CA GLY A 44 -2.71 -4.88 2.29
C GLY A 44 -2.73 -6.41 2.35
N HIS A 45 -2.11 -7.08 1.38
CA HIS A 45 -1.91 -8.53 1.42
C HIS A 45 -0.48 -8.86 1.82
N CYS A 46 -0.32 -9.57 2.93
CA CYS A 46 1.01 -9.94 3.45
C CYS A 46 1.45 -11.35 3.03
N GLY A 47 0.57 -12.13 2.39
CA GLY A 47 0.92 -13.43 1.87
C GLY A 47 1.72 -13.33 0.56
N PRO A 48 2.48 -14.38 0.19
CA PRO A 48 3.27 -14.39 -1.04
C PRO A 48 2.42 -14.63 -2.31
N THR A 49 1.17 -15.09 -2.15
CA THR A 49 0.27 -15.44 -3.25
C THR A 49 -0.71 -14.31 -3.56
N THR A 50 -1.52 -14.49 -4.60
CA THR A 50 -2.72 -13.66 -4.77
C THR A 50 -3.86 -14.21 -3.93
N VAL A 51 -4.73 -13.31 -3.47
CA VAL A 51 -5.98 -13.66 -2.79
C VAL A 51 -7.15 -12.88 -3.35
N LEU A 52 -8.34 -13.46 -3.26
CA LEU A 52 -9.59 -12.80 -3.58
C LEU A 52 -10.14 -12.11 -2.34
N VAL A 53 -10.48 -10.82 -2.47
CA VAL A 53 -11.12 -10.03 -1.42
C VAL A 53 -12.48 -9.57 -1.92
N HIS A 54 -13.46 -9.55 -1.02
CA HIS A 54 -14.72 -8.85 -1.25
C HIS A 54 -14.53 -7.37 -0.91
N VAL A 55 -15.08 -6.49 -1.74
CA VAL A 55 -15.02 -5.04 -1.56
C VAL A 55 -16.44 -4.49 -1.54
N ASP A 56 -16.82 -3.91 -0.40
CA ASP A 56 -18.12 -3.26 -0.18
C ASP A 56 -18.08 -1.82 -0.67
N VAL A 57 -19.02 -1.45 -1.55
CA VAL A 57 -19.08 -0.12 -2.15
C VAL A 57 -20.25 0.69 -1.59
N SER A 58 -20.00 1.94 -1.22
CA SER A 58 -21.02 2.83 -0.65
C SER A 58 -22.07 3.22 -1.70
N GLY A 59 -23.33 3.39 -1.25
CA GLY A 59 -24.43 3.90 -2.09
C GLY A 59 -24.95 2.93 -3.15
N GLY A 60 -24.47 1.68 -3.16
CA GLY A 60 -24.70 0.79 -4.30
C GLY A 60 -25.57 -0.44 -4.08
N GLY A 61 -25.95 -0.73 -2.84
CA GLY A 61 -26.52 -2.04 -2.49
C GLY A 61 -25.59 -3.20 -2.89
N SER A 62 -26.04 -4.42 -2.58
CA SER A 62 -25.44 -5.70 -2.99
C SER A 62 -24.93 -5.73 -4.44
N THR A 63 -25.56 -4.98 -5.34
CA THR A 63 -25.20 -4.94 -6.75
C THR A 63 -23.92 -4.18 -7.08
N ASN A 64 -23.31 -3.37 -6.21
CA ASN A 64 -22.07 -2.67 -6.54
C ASN A 64 -20.81 -3.27 -5.89
N ASP A 65 -21.02 -4.21 -4.97
CA ASP A 65 -19.95 -4.97 -4.36
C ASP A 65 -19.28 -5.84 -5.40
N TYR A 66 -17.98 -6.05 -5.23
CA TYR A 66 -17.18 -6.82 -6.17
C TYR A 66 -16.09 -7.60 -5.47
N HIS A 67 -15.62 -8.62 -6.15
CA HIS A 67 -14.44 -9.36 -5.74
C HIS A 67 -13.22 -8.86 -6.51
N LEU A 68 -12.12 -8.67 -5.81
CA LEU A 68 -10.86 -8.22 -6.38
C LEU A 68 -9.74 -9.17 -6.01
N CYS A 69 -8.93 -9.52 -7.00
CA CYS A 69 -7.69 -10.24 -6.77
C CYS A 69 -6.56 -9.29 -6.38
N VAL A 70 -6.10 -9.41 -5.14
CA VAL A 70 -4.99 -8.64 -4.59
C VAL A 70 -3.76 -9.52 -4.49
N GLY A 71 -2.62 -8.99 -4.91
CA GLY A 71 -1.32 -9.63 -4.75
C GLY A 71 -0.58 -9.10 -3.52
N PRO A 72 0.62 -9.62 -3.22
CA PRO A 72 1.44 -9.14 -2.11
C PRO A 72 1.64 -7.62 -2.14
N GLY A 73 1.55 -7.01 -0.97
CA GLY A 73 1.65 -5.57 -0.74
C GLY A 73 0.28 -4.87 -0.72
N ASN A 74 0.34 -3.54 -0.85
CA ASN A 74 -0.84 -2.68 -0.77
C ASN A 74 -1.55 -2.59 -2.12
N THR A 75 -2.87 -2.76 -2.11
CA THR A 75 -3.74 -2.54 -3.26
C THR A 75 -4.71 -1.41 -2.95
N LEU A 76 -4.66 -0.35 -3.77
CA LEU A 76 -5.59 0.77 -3.68
C LEU A 76 -6.96 0.32 -4.19
N LEU A 77 -7.99 0.44 -3.34
CA LEU A 77 -9.37 0.09 -3.69
C LEU A 77 -10.15 1.29 -4.21
N GLY A 78 -9.85 2.48 -3.69
CA GLY A 78 -10.49 3.72 -4.13
C GLY A 78 -10.54 4.78 -3.03
N TYR A 79 -11.42 5.76 -3.21
CA TYR A 79 -11.68 6.80 -2.21
C TYR A 79 -12.50 6.25 -1.03
N TYR A 80 -12.16 6.62 0.21
CA TYR A 80 -12.84 6.12 1.41
C TYR A 80 -14.35 6.42 1.41
N GLY A 81 -14.80 7.50 0.76
CA GLY A 81 -16.23 7.81 0.63
C GLY A 81 -17.00 6.80 -0.24
N ASN A 82 -16.31 6.04 -1.09
CA ASN A 82 -16.89 5.08 -2.04
C ASN A 82 -16.72 3.62 -1.59
N ILE A 83 -15.73 3.33 -0.73
CA ILE A 83 -15.42 1.97 -0.28
C ILE A 83 -15.64 1.89 1.23
N LEU A 84 -16.59 1.06 1.63
CA LEU A 84 -16.97 0.92 3.04
C LEU A 84 -16.07 -0.07 3.77
N ASN A 85 -15.74 -1.17 3.10
CA ASN A 85 -14.97 -2.27 3.69
C ASN A 85 -14.32 -3.12 2.59
N ALA A 86 -13.31 -3.91 2.99
CA ALA A 86 -12.87 -5.04 2.20
C ALA A 86 -12.35 -6.16 3.09
N TYR A 87 -12.61 -7.41 2.71
CA TYR A 87 -12.19 -8.56 3.51
C TYR A 87 -11.83 -9.75 2.63
N TYR A 88 -10.91 -10.57 3.13
CA TYR A 88 -10.50 -11.82 2.47
C TYR A 88 -11.67 -12.80 2.39
N ILE A 89 -11.88 -13.38 1.20
CA ILE A 89 -12.93 -14.40 0.95
C ILE A 89 -12.38 -15.71 0.40
N GLY A 90 -11.07 -15.85 0.23
CA GLY A 90 -10.45 -17.07 -0.29
C GLY A 90 -9.55 -16.84 -1.49
N GLY A 91 -9.15 -17.95 -2.12
CA GLY A 91 -8.42 -17.94 -3.38
C GLY A 91 -6.90 -17.88 -3.21
N ALA A 92 -6.22 -18.82 -3.86
CA ALA A 92 -4.86 -18.68 -4.34
C ALA A 92 -4.91 -18.90 -5.86
N GLY A 93 -4.19 -18.11 -6.64
CA GLY A 93 -4.01 -18.37 -8.07
C GLY A 93 -4.92 -17.60 -9.04
N CYS A 94 -5.55 -16.51 -8.60
CA CYS A 94 -6.15 -15.55 -9.54
C CYS A 94 -5.13 -14.47 -9.97
N ARG A 95 -5.38 -13.73 -11.06
CA ARG A 95 -4.41 -12.71 -11.52
C ARG A 95 -4.67 -11.41 -10.77
N ARG A 96 -3.60 -10.76 -10.31
CA ARG A 96 -3.68 -9.48 -9.62
C ARG A 96 -4.45 -8.46 -10.47
N GLY A 97 -5.43 -7.80 -9.88
CA GLY A 97 -6.28 -6.83 -10.57
C GLY A 97 -7.50 -7.43 -11.27
N ASP A 98 -7.63 -8.75 -11.35
CA ASP A 98 -8.86 -9.38 -11.82
C ASP A 98 -10.01 -8.99 -10.89
N ARG A 99 -11.08 -8.46 -11.48
CA ARG A 99 -12.31 -8.08 -10.79
C ARG A 99 -13.44 -8.99 -11.26
N THR A 100 -14.11 -9.65 -10.32
CA THR A 100 -15.22 -10.56 -10.61
C THR A 100 -16.41 -10.23 -9.72
N GLY A 101 -17.62 -10.47 -10.23
CA GLY A 101 -18.86 -10.24 -9.49
C GLY A 101 -19.33 -8.78 -9.49
N HIS A 102 -20.55 -8.60 -10.00
CA HIS A 102 -21.62 -8.05 -9.17
C HIS A 102 -22.08 -9.22 -8.30
N THR A 103 -22.05 -9.11 -6.99
CA THR A 103 -22.58 -10.19 -6.13
C THR A 103 -24.05 -9.88 -5.87
N PRO A 104 -25.04 -10.43 -6.61
CA PRO A 104 -26.42 -10.30 -6.17
C PRO A 104 -26.53 -11.07 -4.85
N HIS A 105 -26.79 -10.35 -3.76
CA HIS A 105 -27.17 -10.96 -2.49
C HIS A 105 -28.62 -11.41 -2.57
#